data_AF-A0A090DYE0-F1
#
_entry.id   AF-A0A090DYE0-F1
#
_cell.length_a   1.000
_cell.length_b   1.000
_cell.length_c   1.000
_cell.angle_alpha   90.00
_cell.angle_beta   90.00
_cell.angle_gamma   90.00
#
_symmetry.space_group_name_H-M   'P 1'
#
loop_
_entity.id
_entity.type
_entity.pdbx_description
1 polymer ?
#
loop_
_entity_poly.entity_id
_entity_poly.type
_entity_poly.pdbx_seq_one_letter_code
_entity_poly.pdbx_strand_id
1 'polypeptide(L)' 'MSALEAKCRRRARALGYRITKSNWRRDSIDNQGGFMIVENDRNLCVAGNRYELDIEAVDELLSEWEAA' A
#
# COMPACT_ATOMS: atom_id res chain seq x y z
N MET A 1 9.67 -10.83 1.76
CA MET A 1 9.34 -9.44 2.14
C MET A 1 10.64 -8.65 2.14
N SER A 2 10.72 -7.57 1.37
CA SER A 2 11.95 -6.75 1.29
C SER A 2 12.13 -5.88 2.54
N ALA A 3 13.34 -5.36 2.76
CA ALA A 3 13.59 -4.43 3.87
C ALA A 3 12.74 -3.15 3.76
N LEU A 4 12.55 -2.65 2.53
CA LEU A 4 11.69 -1.50 2.25
C LEU A 4 10.22 -1.81 2.55
N GLU A 5 9.73 -3.00 2.19
CA GLU A 5 8.36 -3.40 2.51
C GLU A 5 8.11 -3.47 4.02
N ALA A 6 9.06 -4.01 4.79
CA ALA A 6 8.98 -4.04 6.25
C ALA A 6 8.96 -2.62 6.85
N LYS A 7 9.78 -1.70 6.32
CA LYS A 7 9.80 -0.28 6.72
C LYS A 7 8.44 0.36 6.45
N CYS A 8 7.91 0.23 5.23
CA CYS A 8 6.63 0.83 4.83
C CYS A 8 5.48 0.32 5.69
N ARG A 9 5.42 -1.00 5.98
CA ARG A 9 4.38 -1.59 6.85
C ARG A 9 4.37 -0.99 8.25
N ARG A 10 5.55 -0.73 8.81
CA ARG A 10 5.68 -0.09 10.13
C ARG A 10 5.23 1.36 10.10
N ARG A 11 5.63 2.13 9.08
CA ARG A 11 5.23 3.53 8.88
C ARG A 11 3.72 3.67 8.68
N ALA A 12 3.17 2.89 7.76
CA ALA A 12 1.72 2.83 7.52
C ALA A 12 0.95 2.55 8.82
N ARG A 13 1.40 1.57 9.63
CA ARG A 13 0.75 1.26 10.92
C ARG A 13 0.81 2.44 11.89
N ALA A 14 1.92 3.16 11.95
CA ALA A 14 2.05 4.34 12.82
C ALA A 14 1.08 5.46 12.42
N LEU A 15 0.77 5.57 11.13
CA LEU A 15 -0.17 6.54 10.56
C LEU A 15 -1.65 6.07 10.55
N GLY A 16 -1.96 4.88 11.07
CA GLY A 16 -3.33 4.34 11.05
C GLY A 16 -3.74 3.65 9.73
N TYR A 17 -2.79 3.34 8.86
CA TYR A 17 -3.00 2.60 7.61
C TYR A 17 -2.48 1.16 7.68
N ARG A 18 -2.86 0.36 6.69
CA ARG A 18 -2.27 -0.94 6.37
C ARG A 18 -1.96 -1.06 4.89
N ILE A 19 -0.86 -1.72 4.57
CA ILE A 19 -0.49 -2.04 3.20
C ILE A 19 -0.92 -3.47 2.89
N THR A 20 -1.65 -3.65 1.79
CA THR A 20 -2.03 -4.97 1.28
C THR A 20 -1.35 -5.20 -0.05
N LYS A 21 -0.90 -6.44 -0.30
CA LYS A 21 -0.25 -6.83 -1.54
C LYS A 21 -1.07 -7.92 -2.20
N SER A 22 -1.36 -7.77 -3.49
CA SER A 22 -1.88 -8.85 -4.31
C SER A 22 -0.72 -9.51 -5.04
N ASN A 23 -0.66 -10.84 -5.03
CA ASN A 23 0.25 -11.58 -5.92
C ASN A 23 -0.49 -12.10 -7.17
N TRP A 24 -1.78 -11.78 -7.30
CA TRP A 24 -2.63 -12.26 -8.38
C TRP A 24 -2.58 -11.28 -9.55
N ARG A 25 -2.02 -11.73 -10.68
CA ARG A 25 -1.92 -10.95 -11.93
C ARG A 25 -2.60 -11.60 -13.14
N ARG A 26 -3.16 -12.81 -12.97
CA ARG A 26 -3.48 -13.70 -14.09
C ARG A 26 -4.94 -13.69 -14.53
N ASP A 27 -5.89 -13.52 -13.59
CA ASP A 27 -7.32 -13.76 -13.88
C ASP A 27 -8.22 -12.55 -13.56
N SER A 28 -7.64 -11.35 -13.41
CA SER A 28 -8.39 -10.12 -13.13
C SER A 28 -7.78 -8.93 -13.87
N ILE A 29 -8.54 -8.34 -14.78
CA ILE A 29 -8.16 -7.12 -15.52
C ILE A 29 -7.93 -5.95 -14.56
N ASP A 30 -8.68 -5.91 -13.46
CA ASP A 30 -8.63 -4.83 -12.48
C ASP A 30 -7.67 -5.08 -11.30
N ASN A 31 -6.79 -6.09 -11.38
CA ASN A 31 -5.79 -6.37 -10.34
C ASN A 31 -4.38 -6.48 -10.94
N GLN A 32 -3.55 -5.47 -10.69
CA GLN A 32 -2.19 -5.37 -11.24
C GLN A 32 -1.15 -6.11 -10.37
N GLY A 33 -1.56 -6.71 -9.26
CA GLY A 33 -0.70 -7.57 -8.43
C GLY A 33 0.47 -6.84 -7.78
N GLY A 34 0.28 -5.58 -7.42
CA GLY A 34 1.17 -4.75 -6.61
C GLY A 34 0.57 -4.50 -5.23
N PHE A 35 0.63 -3.25 -4.78
CA PHE A 35 0.26 -2.82 -3.44
C PHE A 35 -0.94 -1.88 -3.45
N MET A 36 -1.64 -1.86 -2.32
CA MET A 36 -2.75 -0.97 -2.00
C MET A 36 -2.60 -0.51 -0.55
N ILE A 37 -2.93 0.75 -0.26
CA ILE A 37 -2.94 1.31 1.08
C ILE A 37 -4.39 1.49 1.53
N VAL A 38 -4.70 1.01 2.73
CA VAL A 38 -6.05 1.00 3.31
C VAL A 38 -6.02 1.71 4.67
N GLU A 39 -6.93 2.64 4.89
CA GLU A 39 -7.20 3.24 6.21
C GLU A 39 -7.86 2.21 7.12
N ASN A 40 -7.32 2.03 8.33
CA ASN A 40 -7.81 0.97 9.22
C ASN A 40 -9.22 1.28 9.78
N ASP A 41 -9.50 2.55 10.11
CA ASP A 41 -10.72 2.92 10.83
C ASP A 41 -11.98 2.73 9.98
N ARG A 42 -11.90 3.11 8.71
CA ARG A 42 -13.04 3.03 7.77
C ARG A 42 -12.93 1.87 6.80
N ASN A 43 -11.82 1.14 6.84
CA ASN A 43 -11.49 0.09 5.87
C ASN A 43 -11.59 0.58 4.42
N LEU A 44 -11.18 1.82 4.17
CA LEU A 44 -11.24 2.46 2.86
C LEU A 44 -9.89 2.35 2.16
N CYS A 45 -9.91 1.98 0.89
CA CYS A 45 -8.73 2.11 0.04
C CYS A 45 -8.45 3.60 -0.17
N VAL A 46 -7.28 4.05 0.30
CA VAL A 46 -6.82 5.44 0.12
C VAL A 46 -5.94 5.59 -1.12
N ALA A 47 -5.24 4.52 -1.53
CA ALA A 47 -4.40 4.51 -2.73
C ALA A 47 -4.21 3.08 -3.25
N GLY A 48 -4.09 2.91 -4.57
CA GLY A 48 -3.80 1.61 -5.19
C GLY A 48 -5.01 0.68 -5.30
N ASN A 49 -6.18 1.20 -5.67
CA ASN A 49 -7.46 0.45 -5.64
C ASN A 49 -7.47 -0.79 -6.55
N ARG A 50 -6.56 -0.88 -7.51
CA ARG A 50 -6.33 -2.00 -8.43
C ARG A 50 -5.02 -2.72 -8.15
N TYR A 51 -4.43 -2.54 -6.97
CA TYR A 51 -3.10 -3.04 -6.62
C TYR A 51 -2.03 -2.59 -7.63
N GLU A 52 -2.12 -1.35 -8.12
CA GLU A 52 -1.24 -0.78 -9.14
C GLU A 52 0.05 -0.16 -8.56
N LEU A 53 0.15 0.00 -7.25
CA LEU A 53 1.35 0.58 -6.64
C LEU A 53 2.49 -0.45 -6.58
N ASP A 54 3.72 -0.02 -6.84
CA ASP A 54 4.91 -0.72 -6.40
C ASP A 54 5.29 -0.29 -4.97
N ILE A 55 6.41 -0.82 -4.43
CA ILE A 55 6.76 -0.53 -3.04
C ILE A 55 7.42 0.85 -2.88
N GLU A 56 8.03 1.34 -3.95
CA GLU A 56 8.67 2.65 -4.04
C GLU A 56 7.61 3.77 -3.98
N ALA A 57 6.54 3.66 -4.78
CA ALA A 57 5.40 4.58 -4.73
C ALA A 57 4.72 4.58 -3.36
N VAL A 58 4.67 3.43 -2.67
CA VAL A 58 4.17 3.36 -1.30
C VAL A 58 5.10 4.11 -0.32
N ASP A 59 6.42 3.99 -0.45
CA ASP A 59 7.36 4.71 0.43
C ASP A 59 7.29 6.23 0.23
N GLU A 60 7.05 6.68 -1.01
CA GLU A 60 6.84 8.08 -1.37
C GLU A 60 5.56 8.65 -0.73
N LEU A 61 4.41 8.00 -0.95
CA LEU A 61 3.12 8.42 -0.37
C LEU A 61 3.16 8.49 1.15
N LEU A 62 3.78 7.51 1.81
CA LEU A 62 3.92 7.53 3.26
C LEU A 62 4.82 8.67 3.75
N SER A 63 5.79 9.10 2.95
CA SER A 63 6.66 10.23 3.29
C SER A 63 5.94 11.56 3.19
N GLU A 64 5.08 11.71 2.17
CA GLU A 64 4.21 12.88 2.05
C GLU A 64 3.25 12.98 3.24
N TRP A 65 2.65 11.87 3.65
CA TRP A 65 1.68 11.86 4.76
C TRP A 65 2.32 12.03 6.15
N GLU A 66 3.58 11.62 6.33
CA GLU A 66 4.32 11.91 7.57
C GLU A 66 4.69 13.41 7.70
N ALA A 67 4.77 14.11 6.57
CA ALA A 67 5.12 15.53 6.53
C ALA A 67 3.91 16.47 6.62
N ALA A 68 2.69 15.93 6.53
CA ALA A 68 1.41 16.65 6.61
C ALA A 68 0.87 16.72 8.04
#